data_AF-A0AAJ5CFZ1-F1
#
_entry.id   AF-A0AAJ5CFZ1-F1
#
_cell.length_a   1.000
_cell.length_b   1.000
_cell.length_c   1.000
_cell.angle_alpha   90.00
_cell.angle_beta   90.00
_cell.angle_gamma   90.00
#
_symmetry.space_group_name_H-M   'P 1'
#
loop_
_entity.id
_entity.type
_entity.pdbx_description
1 polymer ?
#
loop_
_entity_poly.entity_id
_entity_poly.type
_entity_poly.pdbx_seq_one_letter_code
_entity_poly.pdbx_strand_id
1 'polypeptide(L)'
;MGWRTETFTTPPPYAPNGPGATACNSGDDKASGPSASSSRNGDDKIRIPDAVRSKLKEHGIDVDQWKNGAWKNWDKDKWLSEAKDFVNPVIAGLWKPERMKSAKDPDKTISAKDAAADQGVSDPEPAPVEATAEKAPHHDHAAPVGKVFFDSPKGSMVCSGTVVKDVNHPGKSNLVWTAGHCVHAGGKGGWYRNIAFVPAYNDQGRSESELRNASATQIAPYGEWWADWASTSNEWIAGGDETGGAGAPYDYALLHVKPAQGSKSLEETVGNALDVDFSAPSARDVSTMGAWG
;
A
#
# COMPACT_ATOMS: atom_id res chain seq x y z
N MET A 1 -5.83 -23.84 0.77
CA MET A 1 -5.33 -22.79 1.67
C MET A 1 -6.52 -21.95 2.11
N GLY A 2 -6.87 -21.92 3.41
CA GLY A 2 -8.09 -21.26 3.93
C GLY A 2 -8.10 -21.12 5.46
N TRP A 3 -8.04 -19.89 6.00
CA TRP A 3 -7.71 -19.56 7.40
C TRP A 3 -8.91 -19.76 8.31
N ARG A 4 -8.58 -20.32 9.48
CA ARG A 4 -9.45 -20.48 10.63
C ARG A 4 -8.89 -19.68 11.77
N THR A 5 -9.79 -19.15 12.57
CA THR A 5 -9.50 -18.37 13.77
C THR A 5 -10.52 -18.77 14.82
N GLU A 6 -10.07 -19.10 16.03
CA GLU A 6 -10.93 -19.47 17.16
C GLU A 6 -11.12 -18.26 18.08
N THR A 7 -12.35 -18.07 18.55
CA THR A 7 -12.77 -16.91 19.34
C THR A 7 -13.03 -17.30 20.79
N PHE A 8 -12.66 -16.42 21.73
CA PHE A 8 -13.15 -16.49 23.12
C PHE A 8 -13.69 -15.14 23.60
N THR A 9 -14.68 -15.22 24.49
CA THR A 9 -15.67 -14.17 24.76
C THR A 9 -15.31 -13.32 26.00
N THR A 10 -15.92 -12.13 26.10
CA THR A 10 -15.71 -11.11 27.14
C THR A 10 -16.24 -11.47 28.54
N PRO A 11 -15.92 -10.66 29.56
CA PRO A 11 -16.99 -9.82 30.12
C PRO A 11 -16.61 -8.35 30.44
N PRO A 12 -17.61 -7.44 30.59
CA PRO A 12 -17.46 -6.02 30.96
C PRO A 12 -17.78 -5.81 32.48
N PRO A 13 -18.11 -4.61 33.02
CA PRO A 13 -18.09 -3.23 32.48
C PRO A 13 -17.40 -2.18 33.40
N TYR A 14 -17.19 -0.95 32.90
CA TYR A 14 -17.22 0.26 33.75
C TYR A 14 -17.81 1.47 33.00
N ALA A 15 -18.81 2.09 33.61
CA ALA A 15 -19.45 3.36 33.26
C ALA A 15 -20.26 3.81 34.51
N PRO A 16 -20.83 5.04 34.57
CA PRO A 16 -20.71 6.19 33.67
C PRO A 16 -20.25 7.47 34.41
N ASN A 17 -20.18 8.60 33.70
CA ASN A 17 -20.44 9.91 34.33
C ASN A 17 -20.93 10.97 33.31
N GLY A 18 -22.21 11.36 33.45
CA GLY A 18 -22.70 12.74 33.36
C GLY A 18 -22.75 13.44 31.98
N PRO A 19 -23.93 13.88 31.49
CA PRO A 19 -24.06 14.59 30.22
C PRO A 19 -23.95 16.12 30.37
N GLY A 20 -23.37 16.77 29.36
CA GLY A 20 -23.49 18.20 29.12
C GLY A 20 -24.19 18.46 27.79
N ALA A 21 -25.46 18.86 27.81
CA ALA A 21 -26.23 19.19 26.61
C ALA A 21 -26.40 20.70 26.47
N THR A 22 -26.14 21.24 25.28
CA THR A 22 -26.72 22.53 24.85
C THR A 22 -26.85 22.65 23.34
N ALA A 23 -28.08 22.96 22.93
CA ALA A 23 -28.46 23.72 21.73
C ALA A 23 -28.02 23.22 20.34
N CYS A 24 -28.97 22.58 19.66
CA CYS A 24 -29.21 22.87 18.25
C CYS A 24 -29.52 24.37 18.08
N ASN A 25 -29.09 24.99 16.98
CA ASN A 25 -29.83 26.11 16.41
C ASN A 25 -29.89 25.98 14.90
N SER A 26 -31.11 25.99 14.36
CA SER A 26 -31.37 25.93 12.93
C SER A 26 -31.26 27.33 12.33
N GLY A 27 -30.65 27.44 11.16
CA GLY A 27 -30.61 28.66 10.37
C GLY A 27 -30.76 28.31 8.90
N ASP A 28 -31.99 28.41 8.39
CA ASP A 28 -32.24 28.38 6.95
C ASP A 28 -31.68 29.66 6.32
N ASP A 29 -30.82 29.53 5.31
CA ASP A 29 -30.65 30.61 4.33
C ASP A 29 -30.44 30.05 2.92
N LYS A 30 -31.25 30.55 1.98
CA LYS A 30 -31.30 30.07 0.61
C LYS A 30 -30.23 30.74 -0.25
N ALA A 31 -29.39 29.93 -0.90
CA ALA A 31 -28.57 30.38 -2.03
C ALA A 31 -28.61 29.34 -3.17
N SER A 32 -29.64 29.42 -4.01
CA SER A 32 -29.72 28.64 -5.25
C SER A 32 -28.72 29.16 -6.29
N GLY A 33 -27.52 28.58 -6.33
CA GLY A 33 -26.60 28.69 -7.46
C GLY A 33 -26.89 27.63 -8.54
N PRO A 34 -26.72 27.93 -9.84
CA PRO A 34 -27.09 26.99 -10.89
C PRO A 34 -26.22 25.72 -10.86
N SER A 35 -26.89 24.56 -10.88
CA SER A 35 -26.24 23.25 -10.92
C SER A 35 -25.54 23.04 -12.27
N ALA A 36 -24.24 23.34 -12.31
CA ALA A 36 -23.39 23.07 -13.45
C ALA A 36 -23.16 21.55 -13.59
N SER A 37 -24.08 20.89 -14.29
CA SER A 37 -23.91 19.50 -14.73
C SER A 37 -22.74 19.44 -15.72
N SER A 38 -21.53 19.24 -15.19
CA SER A 38 -20.33 19.06 -15.99
C SER A 38 -20.25 17.60 -16.44
N SER A 39 -20.83 17.34 -17.61
CA SER A 39 -20.55 16.14 -18.39
C SER A 39 -19.06 16.05 -18.66
N ARG A 40 -18.33 15.32 -17.81
CA ARG A 40 -16.90 15.07 -17.99
C ARG A 40 -16.70 14.07 -19.11
N ASN A 41 -16.50 14.59 -20.32
CA ASN A 41 -15.80 13.85 -21.36
C ASN A 41 -14.46 13.36 -20.79
N GLY A 42 -14.10 12.11 -21.10
CA GLY A 42 -12.86 11.50 -20.62
C GLY A 42 -11.65 12.18 -21.24
N ASP A 43 -10.98 13.03 -20.46
CA ASP A 43 -9.65 13.55 -20.77
C ASP A 43 -8.61 12.57 -20.20
N ASP A 44 -7.85 11.88 -21.06
CA ASP A 44 -6.65 11.07 -20.71
C ASP A 44 -5.45 11.93 -20.23
N LYS A 45 -5.74 13.11 -19.68
CA LYS A 45 -4.74 14.04 -19.14
C LYS A 45 -4.33 13.55 -17.76
N ILE A 46 -3.10 13.01 -17.64
CA ILE A 46 -2.51 12.69 -16.34
C ILE A 46 -2.65 13.89 -15.40
N ARG A 47 -3.23 13.62 -14.23
CA ARG A 47 -3.24 14.54 -13.10
C ARG A 47 -1.93 14.41 -12.34
N ILE A 48 -1.05 15.40 -12.50
CA ILE A 48 0.20 15.49 -11.74
C ILE A 48 0.04 16.59 -10.68
N PRO A 49 0.09 16.25 -9.38
CA PRO A 49 0.22 17.24 -8.32
C PRO A 49 1.49 18.07 -8.51
N ASP A 50 1.44 19.39 -8.27
CA ASP A 50 2.55 20.27 -8.64
C ASP A 50 3.88 19.95 -7.93
N ALA A 51 3.83 19.37 -6.71
CA ALA A 51 5.01 18.83 -6.03
C ALA A 51 5.70 17.72 -6.83
N VAL A 52 4.94 16.80 -7.43
CA VAL A 52 5.47 15.75 -8.32
C VAL A 52 5.98 16.37 -9.61
N ARG A 53 5.28 17.37 -10.16
CA ARG A 53 5.69 18.09 -11.38
C ARG A 53 7.06 18.77 -11.23
N SER A 54 7.37 19.32 -10.06
CA SER A 54 8.68 19.93 -9.79
C SER A 54 9.81 18.89 -9.76
N LYS A 55 9.64 17.78 -9.03
CA LYS A 55 10.62 16.68 -9.01
C LYS A 55 10.85 16.07 -10.40
N LEU A 56 9.77 15.85 -11.17
CA LEU A 56 9.88 15.35 -12.54
C LEU A 56 10.75 16.27 -13.41
N LYS A 57 10.64 17.60 -13.27
CA LYS A 57 11.52 18.55 -13.96
C LYS A 57 12.96 18.50 -13.46
N GLU A 58 13.15 18.43 -12.14
CA GLU A 58 14.48 18.35 -11.50
C GLU A 58 15.26 17.11 -11.99
N HIS A 59 14.58 15.98 -12.13
CA HIS A 59 15.16 14.73 -12.64
C HIS A 59 15.05 14.55 -14.17
N GLY A 60 14.62 15.58 -14.91
CA GLY A 60 14.55 15.54 -16.38
C GLY A 60 13.53 14.56 -16.98
N ILE A 61 12.52 14.14 -16.21
CA ILE A 61 11.50 13.18 -16.63
C ILE A 61 10.36 13.91 -17.35
N ASP A 62 10.28 13.69 -18.66
CA ASP A 62 9.14 14.10 -19.47
C ASP A 62 7.93 13.17 -19.23
N VAL A 63 6.79 13.79 -18.92
CA VAL A 63 5.53 13.12 -18.55
C VAL A 63 4.91 12.36 -19.71
N ASP A 64 5.00 12.92 -20.92
CA ASP A 64 4.38 12.34 -22.10
C ASP A 64 5.25 11.21 -22.65
N GLN A 65 6.56 11.32 -22.55
CA GLN A 65 7.47 10.19 -22.74
C GLN A 65 7.26 9.10 -21.68
N TRP A 66 7.01 9.48 -20.41
CA TRP A 66 6.70 8.51 -19.34
C TRP A 66 5.44 7.72 -19.65
N LYS A 67 4.31 8.37 -19.97
CA LYS A 67 3.08 7.70 -20.48
C LYS A 67 3.40 6.67 -21.57
N ASN A 68 4.20 7.10 -22.54
CA ASN A 68 4.55 6.34 -23.74
C ASN A 68 5.62 5.27 -23.50
N GLY A 69 6.01 5.02 -22.24
CA GLY A 69 6.82 3.87 -21.84
C GLY A 69 8.25 4.18 -21.44
N ALA A 70 8.67 5.44 -21.29
CA ALA A 70 10.02 5.78 -20.80
C ALA A 70 10.30 5.20 -19.40
N TRP A 71 9.27 4.92 -18.60
CA TRP A 71 9.37 4.18 -17.33
C TRP A 71 9.92 2.76 -17.46
N LYS A 72 10.05 2.21 -18.67
CA LYS A 72 10.70 0.91 -18.92
C LYS A 72 12.23 1.00 -18.99
N ASN A 73 12.80 2.20 -19.05
CA ASN A 73 14.24 2.40 -19.12
C ASN A 73 14.87 2.38 -17.72
N TRP A 74 15.49 1.25 -17.36
CA TRP A 74 16.16 1.03 -16.06
C TRP A 74 17.67 1.30 -16.12
N ASP A 75 18.09 2.25 -16.95
CA ASP A 75 19.44 2.83 -16.98
C ASP A 75 19.87 3.25 -15.56
N LYS A 76 20.93 2.62 -15.03
CA LYS A 76 21.37 2.77 -13.64
C LYS A 76 21.78 4.19 -13.31
N ASP A 77 22.40 4.89 -14.26
CA ASP A 77 22.88 6.27 -14.09
C ASP A 77 21.71 7.28 -14.01
N LYS A 78 20.49 6.84 -14.34
CA LYS A 78 19.24 7.61 -14.28
C LYS A 78 18.20 7.01 -13.34
N TRP A 79 18.54 5.95 -12.62
CA TRP A 79 17.63 5.31 -11.69
C TRP A 79 17.67 6.05 -10.36
N LEU A 80 16.63 6.85 -10.11
CA LEU A 80 16.46 7.62 -8.88
C LEU A 80 16.49 6.68 -7.67
N SER A 81 17.54 6.81 -6.85
CA SER A 81 17.87 5.89 -5.75
C SER A 81 17.94 6.57 -4.38
N GLU A 82 17.97 7.90 -4.33
CA GLU A 82 17.92 8.64 -3.07
C GLU A 82 16.50 8.66 -2.50
N ALA A 83 16.36 8.60 -1.18
CA ALA A 83 15.06 8.54 -0.50
C ALA A 83 14.13 9.71 -0.90
N LYS A 84 14.71 10.89 -1.16
CA LYS A 84 13.98 12.11 -1.52
C LYS A 84 13.54 12.14 -3.00
N ASP A 85 14.12 11.32 -3.88
CA ASP A 85 13.96 11.44 -5.34
C ASP A 85 12.74 10.67 -5.89
N PHE A 86 11.92 10.06 -5.03
CA PHE A 86 10.73 9.31 -5.48
C PHE A 86 9.78 10.16 -6.35
N VAL A 87 9.41 9.59 -7.50
CA VAL A 87 8.44 10.10 -8.47
C VAL A 87 7.59 8.98 -9.03
N ASN A 88 6.27 9.21 -9.14
CA ASN A 88 5.34 8.20 -9.63
C ASN A 88 4.15 8.85 -10.37
N PRO A 89 4.31 9.18 -11.67
CA PRO A 89 3.22 9.70 -12.49
C PRO A 89 2.08 8.68 -12.63
N VAL A 90 0.85 9.08 -12.31
CA VAL A 90 -0.36 8.26 -12.49
C VAL A 90 -0.58 7.97 -13.97
N ILE A 91 -0.55 6.72 -14.42
CA ILE A 91 -0.88 6.39 -15.82
C ILE A 91 -2.28 5.77 -15.88
N ALA A 92 -3.23 6.47 -16.51
CA ALA A 92 -4.62 6.04 -16.59
C ALA A 92 -4.76 4.68 -17.27
N GLY A 93 -5.47 3.74 -16.62
CA GLY A 93 -5.68 2.40 -17.15
C GLY A 93 -4.41 1.56 -17.30
N LEU A 94 -3.35 1.86 -16.54
CA LEU A 94 -2.12 1.07 -16.53
C LEU A 94 -2.31 -0.28 -15.83
N TRP A 95 -2.99 -0.28 -14.68
CA TRP A 95 -3.24 -1.45 -13.84
C TRP A 95 -4.61 -2.07 -14.13
N LYS A 96 -4.87 -2.38 -15.40
CA LYS A 96 -6.07 -3.16 -15.75
C LYS A 96 -6.05 -4.55 -15.08
N PRO A 97 -7.21 -5.16 -14.79
CA PRO A 97 -7.33 -6.47 -14.16
C PRO A 97 -6.40 -7.55 -14.70
N GLU A 98 -6.22 -7.61 -16.02
CA GLU A 98 -5.38 -8.61 -16.69
C GLU A 98 -3.91 -8.41 -16.34
N ARG A 99 -3.47 -7.17 -16.18
CA ARG A 99 -2.10 -6.84 -15.76
C ARG A 99 -1.88 -7.13 -14.29
N MET A 100 -2.79 -6.66 -13.42
CA MET A 100 -2.75 -6.97 -11.97
C MET A 100 -2.65 -8.48 -11.74
N LYS A 101 -3.46 -9.27 -12.45
CA LYS A 101 -3.45 -10.74 -12.37
C LYS A 101 -2.13 -11.38 -12.83
N SER A 102 -1.46 -10.78 -13.82
CA SER A 102 -0.20 -11.30 -14.38
C SER A 102 1.07 -10.78 -13.69
N ALA A 103 0.92 -9.89 -12.70
CA ALA A 103 2.02 -9.44 -11.86
C ALA A 103 2.54 -10.61 -11.01
N LYS A 104 3.85 -10.62 -10.76
CA LYS A 104 4.52 -11.69 -10.01
C LYS A 104 4.89 -11.22 -8.61
N ASP A 105 4.94 -12.12 -7.64
CA ASP A 105 5.57 -11.78 -6.37
C ASP A 105 7.07 -11.49 -6.63
N PRO A 106 7.69 -10.49 -5.97
CA PRO A 106 9.14 -10.37 -5.98
C PRO A 106 9.72 -11.62 -5.31
N ASP A 107 10.65 -12.31 -5.99
CA ASP A 107 11.23 -13.57 -5.52
C ASP A 107 11.98 -13.41 -4.17
N LYS A 108 11.23 -13.45 -3.06
CA LYS A 108 11.71 -13.36 -1.67
C LYS A 108 10.99 -14.36 -0.76
N THR A 109 11.44 -15.60 -0.80
CA THR A 109 11.63 -16.32 0.46
C THR A 109 12.95 -15.84 1.05
N ILE A 110 12.90 -15.04 2.12
CA ILE A 110 14.08 -14.78 2.95
C ILE A 110 14.57 -16.15 3.41
N SER A 111 15.80 -16.54 3.04
CA SER A 111 16.33 -17.81 3.51
C SER A 111 16.82 -17.63 4.95
N ALA A 112 16.76 -18.68 5.78
CA ALA A 112 17.23 -18.55 7.17
C ALA A 112 18.72 -18.18 7.30
N LYS A 113 19.53 -18.37 6.24
CA LYS A 113 20.91 -17.86 6.20
C LYS A 113 20.99 -16.35 6.19
N ASP A 114 19.99 -15.69 5.63
CA ASP A 114 19.97 -14.24 5.43
C ASP A 114 19.51 -13.52 6.70
N ALA A 115 18.66 -14.19 7.50
CA ALA A 115 18.37 -13.80 8.88
C ALA A 115 19.56 -14.10 9.82
N ALA A 116 20.19 -15.27 9.68
CA ALA A 116 21.33 -15.69 10.51
C ALA A 116 22.66 -14.95 10.21
N ALA A 117 22.70 -14.13 9.16
CA ALA A 117 23.83 -13.25 8.86
C ALA A 117 23.90 -12.04 9.82
N ASP A 118 22.81 -11.73 10.54
CA ASP A 118 22.78 -10.72 11.58
C ASP A 118 22.89 -11.34 12.98
N GLN A 119 23.83 -10.81 13.76
CA GLN A 119 24.21 -11.21 15.13
C GLN A 119 24.58 -12.69 15.33
N GLY A 120 25.77 -12.93 15.89
CA GLY A 120 26.20 -14.28 16.28
C GLY A 120 25.21 -14.93 17.26
N VAL A 121 24.73 -16.13 16.90
CA VAL A 121 23.62 -16.87 17.55
C VAL A 121 22.23 -16.29 17.27
N SER A 122 21.81 -16.35 16.00
CA SER A 122 20.39 -16.37 15.64
C SER A 122 19.70 -17.65 16.12
N ASP A 123 18.44 -17.54 16.53
CA ASP A 123 17.56 -18.67 16.86
C ASP A 123 17.35 -19.59 15.63
N PRO A 124 17.06 -20.90 15.80
CA PRO A 124 16.84 -21.81 14.67
C PRO A 124 15.65 -21.38 13.81
N GLU A 125 15.74 -21.65 12.50
CA GLU A 125 14.64 -21.39 11.54
C GLU A 125 13.31 -21.97 12.07
N PRO A 126 12.27 -21.14 12.23
CA PRO A 126 10.98 -21.63 12.70
C PRO A 126 10.39 -22.60 11.69
N ALA A 127 9.79 -23.70 12.18
CA ALA A 127 9.15 -24.68 11.31
C ALA A 127 8.05 -24.01 10.46
N PRO A 128 8.00 -24.25 9.14
CA PRO A 128 6.95 -23.68 8.29
C PRO A 128 5.56 -24.05 8.78
N VAL A 129 4.71 -23.05 8.98
CA VAL A 129 3.29 -23.20 9.31
C VAL A 129 2.44 -23.02 8.05
N GLU A 130 1.35 -23.78 7.89
CA GLU A 130 0.54 -23.71 6.67
C GLU A 130 -0.13 -22.35 6.53
N ALA A 131 0.29 -21.60 5.51
CA ALA A 131 -0.38 -20.40 5.06
C ALA A 131 -1.66 -20.72 4.28
N THR A 132 -2.60 -19.85 4.50
CA THR A 132 -3.98 -20.28 4.64
C THR A 132 -4.77 -19.06 4.06
N ALA A 133 -6.04 -18.74 4.32
CA ALA A 133 -6.69 -17.59 3.61
C ALA A 133 -7.80 -16.85 4.38
N GLU A 134 -7.78 -15.52 4.33
CA GLU A 134 -8.71 -14.67 5.07
C GLU A 134 -10.17 -14.87 4.62
N LYS A 135 -11.13 -14.51 5.48
CA LYS A 135 -12.55 -14.64 5.18
C LYS A 135 -12.95 -13.66 4.08
N ALA A 136 -13.69 -14.16 3.10
CA ALA A 136 -14.41 -13.34 2.15
C ALA A 136 -15.80 -12.96 2.71
N PRO A 137 -16.30 -11.74 2.45
CA PRO A 137 -15.67 -10.73 1.61
C PRO A 137 -14.59 -9.94 2.37
N HIS A 138 -13.48 -9.64 1.70
CA HIS A 138 -12.36 -8.93 2.32
C HIS A 138 -12.75 -7.52 2.80
N HIS A 139 -13.74 -6.86 2.19
CA HIS A 139 -14.25 -5.58 2.70
C HIS A 139 -14.95 -5.65 4.08
N ASP A 140 -15.44 -6.81 4.51
CA ASP A 140 -16.03 -6.99 5.85
C ASP A 140 -15.03 -7.50 6.90
N HIS A 141 -13.90 -8.06 6.46
CA HIS A 141 -12.99 -8.82 7.33
C HIS A 141 -11.54 -8.29 7.34
N ALA A 142 -11.09 -7.66 6.27
CA ALA A 142 -9.72 -7.16 6.09
C ALA A 142 -9.64 -5.94 5.16
N ALA A 143 -10.60 -5.02 5.21
CA ALA A 143 -10.66 -3.85 4.31
C ALA A 143 -9.37 -2.98 4.26
N PRO A 144 -8.60 -2.81 5.37
CA PRO A 144 -7.31 -2.15 5.34
C PRO A 144 -6.21 -2.89 4.57
N VAL A 145 -6.36 -4.19 4.32
CA VAL A 145 -5.33 -5.00 3.63
C VAL A 145 -5.60 -5.00 2.13
N GLY A 146 -4.52 -4.99 1.34
CA GLY A 146 -4.63 -4.95 -0.11
C GLY A 146 -3.34 -5.31 -0.83
N LYS A 147 -3.39 -5.29 -2.16
CA LYS A 147 -2.24 -5.56 -3.01
C LYS A 147 -1.54 -4.26 -3.43
N VAL A 148 -0.22 -4.28 -3.45
CA VAL A 148 0.64 -3.20 -3.97
C VAL A 148 1.20 -3.68 -5.31
N PHE A 149 0.78 -3.06 -6.40
CA PHE A 149 1.28 -3.34 -7.76
C PHE A 149 2.35 -2.32 -8.15
N PHE A 150 3.44 -2.78 -8.76
CA PHE A 150 4.56 -1.93 -9.17
C PHE A 150 5.29 -2.52 -10.38
N ASP A 151 6.08 -1.71 -11.07
CA ASP A 151 6.98 -2.15 -12.13
C ASP A 151 8.44 -2.15 -11.65
N SER A 152 9.13 -3.25 -11.95
CA SER A 152 10.56 -3.47 -11.69
C SER A 152 11.32 -3.73 -13.00
N PRO A 153 12.67 -3.81 -12.99
CA PRO A 153 13.44 -4.27 -14.14
C PRO A 153 13.08 -5.68 -14.63
N LYS A 154 12.52 -6.53 -13.77
CA LYS A 154 12.06 -7.89 -14.08
C LYS A 154 10.62 -7.93 -14.65
N GLY A 155 9.91 -6.80 -14.68
CA GLY A 155 8.52 -6.68 -15.12
C GLY A 155 7.57 -6.22 -14.01
N SER A 156 6.26 -6.37 -14.23
CA SER A 156 5.23 -6.03 -13.25
C SER A 156 5.21 -7.02 -12.10
N MET A 157 5.18 -6.46 -10.89
CA MET A 157 5.26 -7.15 -9.62
C MET A 157 4.07 -6.82 -8.73
N VAL A 158 3.83 -7.70 -7.76
CA VAL A 158 2.80 -7.55 -6.74
C VAL A 158 3.39 -7.85 -5.36
N CYS A 159 3.05 -7.02 -4.40
CA CYS A 159 3.26 -7.19 -2.96
C CYS A 159 1.91 -7.07 -2.25
N SER A 160 1.93 -7.16 -0.92
CA SER A 160 0.82 -6.72 -0.08
C SER A 160 1.15 -5.43 0.68
N GLY A 161 0.11 -4.76 1.16
CA GLY A 161 0.23 -3.56 1.98
C GLY A 161 -1.01 -3.38 2.86
N THR A 162 -0.88 -2.56 3.90
CA THR A 162 -1.95 -2.34 4.88
C THR A 162 -2.13 -0.85 5.17
N VAL A 163 -3.38 -0.37 5.19
CA VAL A 163 -3.70 1.01 5.60
C VAL A 163 -3.39 1.18 7.08
N VAL A 164 -2.54 2.16 7.39
CA VAL A 164 -2.10 2.49 8.76
C VAL A 164 -2.51 3.90 9.14
N LYS A 165 -2.75 4.16 10.43
CA LYS A 165 -3.23 5.48 10.88
C LYS A 165 -2.18 6.57 10.65
N ASP A 166 -2.65 7.75 10.27
CA ASP A 166 -1.85 8.97 10.24
C ASP A 166 -2.18 9.82 11.47
N VAL A 167 -1.21 9.96 12.38
CA VAL A 167 -1.36 10.79 13.59
C VAL A 167 -1.58 12.27 13.28
N ASN A 168 -1.20 12.73 12.08
CA ASN A 168 -1.39 14.10 11.62
C ASN A 168 -2.75 14.31 10.92
N HIS A 169 -3.40 13.21 10.48
CA HIS A 169 -4.71 13.23 9.82
C HIS A 169 -5.65 12.16 10.40
N PRO A 170 -6.05 12.25 11.69
CA PRO A 170 -6.84 11.20 12.34
C PRO A 170 -8.19 10.94 11.65
N GLY A 171 -8.51 9.67 11.40
CA GLY A 171 -9.72 9.26 10.70
C GLY A 171 -9.69 9.53 9.19
N LYS A 172 -8.55 10.01 8.65
CA LYS A 172 -8.38 10.41 7.25
C LYS A 172 -7.04 9.99 6.66
N SER A 173 -6.46 8.90 7.16
CA SER A 173 -5.18 8.40 6.67
C SER A 173 -5.22 8.11 5.17
N ASN A 174 -4.10 8.42 4.52
CA ASN A 174 -3.74 8.00 3.16
C ASN A 174 -2.43 7.19 3.16
N LEU A 175 -2.06 6.63 4.31
CA LEU A 175 -0.81 5.90 4.51
C LEU A 175 -1.00 4.40 4.35
N VAL A 176 -0.08 3.77 3.63
CA VAL A 176 -0.01 2.32 3.44
C VAL A 176 1.37 1.83 3.86
N TRP A 177 1.42 0.90 4.81
CA TRP A 177 2.63 0.20 5.21
C TRP A 177 2.89 -1.00 4.29
N THR A 178 4.14 -1.21 3.88
CA THR A 178 4.59 -2.34 3.04
C THR A 178 6.09 -2.59 3.30
N ALA A 179 6.73 -3.48 2.54
CA ALA A 179 8.16 -3.76 2.67
C ALA A 179 9.02 -2.80 1.83
N GLY A 180 10.27 -2.58 2.24
CA GLY A 180 11.26 -1.77 1.51
C GLY A 180 11.52 -2.31 0.09
N HIS A 181 11.62 -3.63 -0.05
CA HIS A 181 11.81 -4.33 -1.32
C HIS A 181 10.57 -4.31 -2.23
N CYS A 182 9.40 -3.90 -1.74
CA CYS A 182 8.22 -3.68 -2.59
C CYS A 182 8.25 -2.32 -3.29
N VAL A 183 9.13 -1.41 -2.87
CA VAL A 183 9.19 -0.03 -3.37
C VAL A 183 10.58 0.39 -3.86
N HIS A 184 11.66 -0.25 -3.41
CA HIS A 184 13.04 0.13 -3.71
C HIS A 184 13.96 -1.09 -3.86
N ALA A 185 14.83 -1.08 -4.88
CA ALA A 185 15.74 -2.19 -5.21
C ALA A 185 16.99 -2.32 -4.29
N GLY A 186 16.92 -1.84 -3.06
CA GLY A 186 18.05 -1.81 -2.11
C GLY A 186 19.30 -1.09 -2.64
N GLY A 187 20.49 -1.46 -2.16
CA GLY A 187 21.77 -0.77 -2.45
C GLY A 187 22.36 -0.98 -3.85
N LYS A 188 21.60 -1.55 -4.79
CA LYS A 188 22.06 -1.86 -6.17
C LYS A 188 21.17 -1.24 -7.25
N GLY A 189 20.18 -0.45 -6.87
CA GLY A 189 19.25 0.23 -7.75
C GLY A 189 18.44 1.28 -6.98
N GLY A 190 17.29 1.66 -7.53
CA GLY A 190 16.48 2.74 -7.00
C GLY A 190 15.00 2.41 -6.79
N TRP A 191 14.18 3.46 -6.75
CA TRP A 191 12.73 3.37 -6.64
C TRP A 191 12.08 2.61 -7.79
N TYR A 192 11.17 1.69 -7.46
CA TYR A 192 10.26 1.09 -8.43
C TYR A 192 9.22 2.10 -8.91
N ARG A 193 8.57 1.75 -10.03
CA ARG A 193 7.76 2.69 -10.82
C ARG A 193 6.31 2.23 -10.85
N ASN A 194 5.42 3.18 -11.13
CA ASN A 194 4.00 2.93 -11.31
C ASN A 194 3.33 2.28 -10.07
N ILE A 195 3.76 2.65 -8.87
CA ILE A 195 3.31 2.02 -7.62
C ILE A 195 1.86 2.40 -7.31
N ALA A 196 0.99 1.40 -7.17
CA ALA A 196 -0.42 1.57 -6.81
C ALA A 196 -0.88 0.50 -5.80
N PHE A 197 -1.62 0.94 -4.78
CA PHE A 197 -2.27 0.10 -3.80
C PHE A 197 -3.74 -0.16 -4.18
N VAL A 198 -4.24 -1.35 -3.88
CA VAL A 198 -5.62 -1.77 -4.13
C VAL A 198 -6.17 -2.46 -2.87
N PRO A 199 -6.94 -1.75 -2.04
CA PRO A 199 -7.53 -2.31 -0.82
C PRO A 199 -8.65 -3.30 -1.14
N ALA A 200 -8.78 -4.34 -0.31
CA ALA A 200 -9.70 -5.47 -0.52
C ALA A 200 -9.62 -6.08 -1.94
N TYR A 201 -8.41 -6.17 -2.51
CA TYR A 201 -8.19 -6.81 -3.81
C TYR A 201 -8.69 -8.26 -3.81
N ASN A 202 -9.32 -8.68 -4.92
CA ASN A 202 -10.02 -9.96 -5.02
C ASN A 202 -10.98 -10.18 -3.83
N ASP A 203 -11.82 -9.16 -3.58
CA ASP A 203 -12.72 -9.06 -2.43
C ASP A 203 -13.46 -10.36 -2.07
N GLN A 204 -13.92 -11.09 -3.08
CA GLN A 204 -14.73 -12.29 -2.92
C GLN A 204 -13.90 -13.59 -2.83
N GLY A 205 -12.58 -13.50 -2.66
CA GLY A 205 -11.68 -14.66 -2.55
C GLY A 205 -11.69 -15.59 -3.76
N ARG A 206 -11.99 -15.06 -4.96
CA ARG A 206 -12.22 -15.84 -6.18
C ARG A 206 -10.96 -16.52 -6.67
N SER A 207 -11.13 -17.69 -7.28
CA SER A 207 -10.05 -18.38 -7.97
C SER A 207 -9.61 -17.64 -9.24
N GLU A 208 -8.41 -17.95 -9.72
CA GLU A 208 -7.89 -17.39 -10.97
C GLU A 208 -8.80 -17.55 -12.18
N SER A 209 -9.54 -18.66 -12.29
CA SER A 209 -10.43 -18.93 -13.42
C SER A 209 -11.67 -18.04 -13.36
N GLU A 210 -12.24 -17.85 -12.17
CA GLU A 210 -13.37 -16.95 -11.93
C GLU A 210 -12.99 -15.49 -12.15
N LEU A 211 -11.78 -15.09 -11.74
CA LEU A 211 -11.24 -13.74 -11.97
C LEU A 211 -11.13 -13.37 -13.45
N ARG A 212 -11.14 -14.33 -14.39
CA ARG A 212 -11.12 -14.05 -15.85
C ARG A 212 -12.35 -13.30 -16.34
N ASN A 213 -13.48 -13.43 -15.63
CA ASN A 213 -14.76 -12.84 -16.01
C ASN A 213 -15.25 -11.80 -14.97
N ALA A 214 -14.45 -11.51 -13.95
CA ALA A 214 -14.79 -10.54 -12.91
C ALA A 214 -14.60 -9.11 -13.42
N SER A 215 -15.53 -8.21 -13.08
CA SER A 215 -15.42 -6.80 -13.43
C SER A 215 -14.34 -6.12 -12.58
N ALA A 216 -13.84 -4.96 -13.04
CA ALA A 216 -12.86 -4.16 -12.29
C ALA A 216 -13.34 -3.87 -10.84
N THR A 217 -14.63 -3.59 -10.63
CA THR A 217 -15.21 -3.35 -9.30
C THR A 217 -15.32 -4.63 -8.44
N GLN A 218 -15.44 -5.81 -9.04
CA GLN A 218 -15.40 -7.08 -8.30
C GLN A 218 -13.97 -7.49 -7.88
N ILE A 219 -12.96 -6.93 -8.55
CA ILE A 219 -11.54 -7.19 -8.29
C ILE A 219 -10.96 -6.13 -7.35
N ALA A 220 -11.39 -4.88 -7.50
CA ALA A 220 -10.94 -3.71 -6.77
C ALA A 220 -12.16 -2.88 -6.32
N PRO A 221 -12.88 -3.28 -5.26
CA PRO A 221 -14.13 -2.62 -4.84
C PRO A 221 -13.92 -1.16 -4.45
N TYR A 222 -12.74 -0.84 -3.92
CA TYR A 222 -12.31 0.49 -3.50
C TYR A 222 -11.42 1.22 -4.52
N GLY A 223 -11.23 0.65 -5.71
CA GLY A 223 -10.43 1.23 -6.80
C GLY A 223 -8.91 1.24 -6.55
N GLU A 224 -8.20 1.91 -7.46
CA GLU A 224 -6.74 2.08 -7.42
C GLU A 224 -6.32 3.33 -6.62
N TRP A 225 -5.29 3.18 -5.78
CA TRP A 225 -4.70 4.24 -4.96
C TRP A 225 -3.23 4.40 -5.31
N TRP A 226 -2.90 5.44 -6.05
CA TRP A 226 -1.55 5.65 -6.59
C TRP A 226 -0.66 6.34 -5.57
N ALA A 227 0.55 5.80 -5.34
CA ALA A 227 1.51 6.43 -4.43
C ALA A 227 2.01 7.75 -5.02
N ASP A 228 1.84 8.87 -4.32
CA ASP A 228 2.44 10.15 -4.71
C ASP A 228 3.65 10.54 -3.85
N TRP A 229 3.88 9.81 -2.76
CA TRP A 229 5.13 9.80 -2.00
C TRP A 229 5.41 8.39 -1.45
N ALA A 230 6.70 8.08 -1.28
CA ALA A 230 7.19 6.85 -0.69
C ALA A 230 8.41 7.16 0.21
N SER A 231 8.60 6.38 1.26
CA SER A 231 9.80 6.36 2.08
C SER A 231 10.11 4.94 2.54
N THR A 232 11.40 4.64 2.65
CA THR A 232 11.97 3.40 3.20
C THR A 232 13.17 3.81 4.05
N SER A 233 13.69 2.89 4.86
CA SER A 233 14.89 3.12 5.68
C SER A 233 16.14 3.46 4.84
N ASN A 234 17.06 4.23 5.42
CA ASN A 234 18.36 4.50 4.78
C ASN A 234 19.23 3.24 4.76
N GLU A 235 19.03 2.37 5.74
CA GLU A 235 19.67 1.07 5.92
C GLU A 235 19.28 0.10 4.79
N TRP A 236 18.00 0.08 4.39
CA TRP A 236 17.55 -0.64 3.19
C TRP A 236 18.15 -0.06 1.91
N ILE A 237 18.18 1.27 1.77
CA ILE A 237 18.78 1.93 0.60
C ILE A 237 20.30 1.67 0.53
N ALA A 238 21.01 1.63 1.66
CA ALA A 238 22.46 1.43 1.69
C ALA A 238 22.89 -0.04 1.56
N GLY A 239 22.13 -0.98 2.14
CA GLY A 239 22.56 -2.37 2.35
C GLY A 239 21.47 -3.43 2.18
N GLY A 240 20.29 -3.08 1.67
CA GLY A 240 19.25 -4.03 1.29
C GLY A 240 19.55 -4.75 -0.03
N ASP A 241 19.11 -6.01 -0.13
CA ASP A 241 19.24 -6.86 -1.31
C ASP A 241 18.08 -7.88 -1.39
N GLU A 242 17.86 -8.46 -2.57
CA GLU A 242 16.89 -9.55 -2.77
C GLU A 242 17.24 -10.78 -1.92
N THR A 243 18.54 -11.04 -1.72
CA THR A 243 19.11 -12.15 -0.92
C THR A 243 19.45 -11.76 0.52
N GLY A 244 18.88 -10.66 1.03
CA GLY A 244 19.14 -10.15 2.37
C GLY A 244 20.53 -9.54 2.55
N GLY A 245 20.90 -9.22 3.80
CA GLY A 245 22.10 -8.45 4.13
C GLY A 245 21.83 -7.42 5.23
N ALA A 246 22.77 -6.49 5.46
CA ALA A 246 22.72 -5.55 6.57
C ALA A 246 21.48 -4.63 6.59
N GLY A 247 20.84 -4.39 5.43
CA GLY A 247 19.58 -3.65 5.34
C GLY A 247 18.32 -4.49 5.57
N ALA A 248 18.39 -5.82 5.63
CA ALA A 248 17.23 -6.70 5.72
C ALA A 248 16.37 -6.52 7.00
N PRO A 249 16.93 -6.25 8.20
CA PRO A 249 16.12 -5.90 9.38
C PRO A 249 15.30 -4.61 9.21
N TYR A 250 15.64 -3.80 8.19
CA TYR A 250 15.03 -2.51 7.91
C TYR A 250 14.21 -2.51 6.60
N ASP A 251 13.78 -3.69 6.13
CA ASP A 251 12.97 -3.92 4.93
C ASP A 251 11.49 -3.51 5.14
N TYR A 252 11.27 -2.24 5.49
CA TYR A 252 9.95 -1.63 5.67
C TYR A 252 9.84 -0.30 4.91
N ALA A 253 8.64 0.00 4.44
CA ALA A 253 8.34 1.23 3.72
C ALA A 253 6.93 1.76 4.03
N LEU A 254 6.80 3.08 3.87
CA LEU A 254 5.55 3.80 3.96
C LEU A 254 5.25 4.47 2.61
N LEU A 255 4.04 4.25 2.10
CA LEU A 255 3.50 4.94 0.94
C LEU A 255 2.46 5.94 1.41
N HIS A 256 2.45 7.15 0.84
CA HIS A 256 1.29 8.02 0.86
C HIS A 256 0.62 7.93 -0.51
N VAL A 257 -0.67 7.64 -0.54
CA VAL A 257 -1.42 7.34 -1.76
C VAL A 257 -2.58 8.30 -2.01
N LYS A 258 -2.99 8.43 -3.28
CA LYS A 258 -4.16 9.20 -3.70
C LYS A 258 -5.10 8.35 -4.56
N PRO A 259 -6.42 8.50 -4.43
CA PRO A 259 -7.34 7.71 -5.21
C PRO A 259 -7.27 8.12 -6.68
N ALA A 260 -7.30 7.15 -7.59
CA ALA A 260 -7.41 7.43 -9.03
C ALA A 260 -8.71 8.19 -9.36
N GLN A 261 -9.77 7.97 -8.58
CA GLN A 261 -11.08 8.61 -8.74
C GLN A 261 -11.71 8.91 -7.36
N GLY A 262 -12.34 10.08 -7.23
CA GLY A 262 -12.94 10.53 -5.96
C GLY A 262 -12.09 11.54 -5.21
N SER A 263 -12.46 11.83 -3.96
CA SER A 263 -11.81 12.83 -3.10
C SER A 263 -11.83 12.50 -1.61
N LYS A 264 -12.31 11.32 -1.23
CA LYS A 264 -12.18 10.81 0.15
C LYS A 264 -10.73 10.41 0.41
N SER A 265 -10.32 10.40 1.67
CA SER A 265 -9.12 9.67 2.09
C SER A 265 -9.31 8.16 1.98
N LEU A 266 -8.21 7.43 2.07
CA LEU A 266 -8.20 5.97 2.06
C LEU A 266 -8.95 5.41 3.27
N GLU A 267 -8.66 5.90 4.48
CA GLU A 267 -9.36 5.50 5.71
C GLU A 267 -10.87 5.79 5.65
N GLU A 268 -11.32 6.95 5.14
CA GLU A 268 -12.76 7.25 4.92
C GLU A 268 -13.43 6.38 3.83
N THR A 269 -12.63 5.65 3.05
CA THR A 269 -13.10 4.76 1.97
C THR A 269 -13.16 3.31 2.42
N VAL A 270 -12.12 2.79 3.09
CA VAL A 270 -12.08 1.42 3.63
C VAL A 270 -12.71 1.28 5.02
N GLY A 271 -12.95 2.39 5.72
CA GLY A 271 -13.62 2.45 7.03
C GLY A 271 -12.72 2.14 8.24
N ASN A 272 -11.43 1.86 8.04
CA ASN A 272 -10.48 1.44 9.09
C ASN A 272 -9.04 1.72 8.63
N ALA A 273 -8.16 2.11 9.57
CA ALA A 273 -6.72 2.05 9.40
C ALA A 273 -6.09 1.45 10.68
N LEU A 274 -5.08 0.59 10.54
CA LEU A 274 -4.46 -0.10 11.68
C LEU A 274 -3.50 0.82 12.45
N ASP A 275 -3.40 0.60 13.76
CA ASP A 275 -2.38 1.23 14.59
C ASP A 275 -0.97 0.71 14.26
N VAL A 276 0.02 1.58 14.36
CA VAL A 276 1.44 1.22 14.33
C VAL A 276 2.04 1.62 15.67
N ASP A 277 2.55 0.65 16.41
CA ASP A 277 3.08 0.85 17.77
C ASP A 277 4.56 0.44 17.85
N PHE A 278 5.42 1.44 18.03
CA PHE A 278 6.87 1.26 18.24
C PHE A 278 7.24 1.08 19.73
N SER A 279 6.26 1.13 20.64
CA SER A 279 6.40 0.79 22.06
C SER A 279 6.08 -0.68 22.38
N ALA A 280 5.77 -1.47 21.34
CA ALA A 280 5.57 -2.91 21.45
C ALA A 280 6.74 -3.59 22.19
N PRO A 281 6.47 -4.58 23.06
CA PRO A 281 7.50 -5.26 23.82
C PRO A 281 8.41 -6.09 22.89
N SER A 282 9.58 -6.53 23.38
CA SER A 282 10.52 -7.27 22.55
C SER A 282 9.89 -8.57 22.02
N ALA A 283 10.33 -9.06 20.86
CA ALA A 283 9.76 -10.28 20.27
C ALA A 283 9.84 -11.52 21.20
N ARG A 284 10.71 -11.49 22.23
CA ARG A 284 10.81 -12.54 23.27
C ARG A 284 9.75 -12.44 24.37
N ASP A 285 9.19 -11.25 24.56
CA ASP A 285 8.12 -10.94 25.52
C ASP A 285 6.72 -11.00 24.87
N VAL A 286 6.65 -11.06 23.54
CA VAL A 286 5.42 -11.24 22.76
C VAL A 286 4.97 -12.69 22.82
N SER A 287 3.91 -12.97 23.59
CA SER A 287 3.36 -14.33 23.76
C SER A 287 2.72 -14.92 22.50
N THR A 288 2.30 -14.10 21.55
CA THR A 288 1.75 -14.53 20.24
C THR A 288 1.92 -13.41 19.23
N MET A 289 2.42 -13.76 18.04
CA MET A 289 2.60 -12.85 16.90
C MET A 289 1.87 -13.42 15.68
N GLY A 290 1.23 -12.57 14.89
CA GLY A 290 0.56 -12.93 13.64
C GLY A 290 1.02 -12.03 12.50
N ALA A 291 1.28 -12.62 11.34
CA ALA A 291 1.57 -11.90 10.10
C ALA A 291 0.32 -11.88 9.21
N TRP A 292 0.07 -10.73 8.57
CA TRP A 292 -1.12 -10.49 7.73
C TRP A 292 -0.68 -9.84 6.41
N GLY A 293 -1.14 -10.37 5.27
CA GLY A 293 -0.78 -9.91 3.92
C GLY A 293 -1.32 -10.82 2.81
#